data_AF-A0AAN1XWZ9-F1
#
_entry.id   AF-A0AAN1XWZ9-F1
#
_cell.length_a   1.000
_cell.length_b   1.000
_cell.length_c   1.000
_cell.angle_alpha   90.00
_cell.angle_beta   90.00
_cell.angle_gamma   90.00
#
_symmetry.space_group_name_H-M   'P 1'
#
loop_
_entity.id
_entity.type
_entity.pdbx_description
1 polymer ?
#
loop_
_entity_poly.entity_id
_entity_poly.type
_entity_poly.pdbx_seq_one_letter_code
_entity_poly.pdbx_strand_id
1 'polypeptide(L)'
;MTTHYDRDTLIDYLHGALKPATDAAVFAHLESGCDRCQLVLDEESGLTEILRRAAAASELEFPAMVKARVWDAVRHERPSVFDRIRSRWGPAIAVPVAAAVALAAYFGTPVLRGGNTASGITASYYLDEHNAEAMQNPLGPNVGPAVYSPDTATSSNSTAASYIDTADAATLDSADGALR
;
A
#
# COMPACT_ATOMS: atom_id res chain seq x y z
N MET A 1 -23.32 21.32 20.53
CA MET A 1 -23.23 19.89 20.21
C MET A 1 -22.71 19.79 18.80
N THR A 2 -21.40 19.62 18.65
CA THR A 2 -20.75 19.38 17.36
C THR A 2 -21.00 17.93 16.99
N THR A 3 -21.86 17.71 16.00
CA THR A 3 -22.05 16.38 15.40
C THR A 3 -20.75 15.96 14.75
N HIS A 4 -20.27 14.75 15.05
CA HIS A 4 -19.09 14.16 14.44
C HIS A 4 -19.50 13.32 13.24
N TYR A 5 -18.63 13.24 12.23
CA TYR A 5 -18.82 12.33 11.11
C TYR A 5 -18.47 10.89 11.54
N ASP A 6 -19.05 9.92 10.84
CA ASP A 6 -18.66 8.52 10.97
C ASP A 6 -17.28 8.27 10.33
N ARG A 7 -16.67 7.15 10.69
CA ARG A 7 -15.33 6.79 10.20
C ARG A 7 -15.34 6.59 8.68
N ASP A 8 -16.38 5.99 8.13
CA ASP A 8 -16.49 5.72 6.69
C ASP A 8 -16.51 7.01 5.85
N THR A 9 -17.26 8.05 6.27
CA THR A 9 -17.23 9.35 5.58
C THR A 9 -15.84 10.00 5.66
N LEU A 10 -15.10 9.83 6.76
CA LEU A 10 -13.73 10.35 6.89
C LEU A 10 -12.73 9.58 6.02
N ILE A 11 -12.93 8.27 5.84
CA ILE A 11 -12.14 7.44 4.92
C ILE A 11 -12.43 7.86 3.47
N ASP A 12 -13.70 8.03 3.09
CA ASP A 12 -14.08 8.52 1.77
C ASP A 12 -13.52 9.92 1.50
N TYR A 13 -13.48 10.78 2.52
CA TYR A 13 -12.82 12.08 2.46
C TYR A 13 -11.31 11.94 2.19
N LEU A 14 -10.61 11.06 2.91
CA LEU A 14 -9.17 10.81 2.73
C LEU A 14 -8.85 10.33 1.30
N HIS A 15 -9.73 9.51 0.71
CA HIS A 15 -9.57 8.98 -0.65
C HIS A 15 -10.10 9.91 -1.74
N GLY A 16 -10.71 11.05 -1.39
CA GLY A 16 -11.35 11.95 -2.37
C GLY A 16 -12.57 11.33 -3.06
N ALA A 17 -13.22 10.35 -2.42
CA ALA A 17 -14.38 9.65 -2.95
C ALA A 17 -15.72 10.37 -2.63
N LEU A 18 -15.68 11.41 -1.79
CA LEU A 18 -16.87 12.18 -1.44
C LEU A 18 -17.37 13.07 -2.58
N LYS A 19 -18.69 13.32 -2.58
CA LYS A 19 -19.30 14.35 -3.42
C LYS A 19 -18.80 15.73 -3.00
N PRO A 20 -18.62 16.69 -3.93
CA PRO A 20 -18.03 18.00 -3.63
C PRO A 20 -18.72 18.78 -2.49
N ALA A 21 -20.05 18.67 -2.38
CA ALA A 21 -20.79 19.34 -1.31
C ALA A 21 -20.50 18.74 0.08
N THR A 22 -20.35 17.42 0.16
CA THR A 22 -20.03 16.72 1.41
C THR A 22 -18.57 16.92 1.79
N ASP A 23 -17.67 16.85 0.81
CA ASP A 23 -16.25 17.13 0.97
C ASP A 23 -16.00 18.52 1.58
N ALA A 24 -16.65 19.56 1.04
CA ALA A 24 -16.57 20.92 1.59
C ALA A 24 -17.11 21.02 3.04
N ALA A 25 -18.16 20.25 3.37
CA ALA A 25 -18.74 20.24 4.71
C ALA A 25 -17.84 19.52 5.74
N VAL A 26 -17.18 18.44 5.33
CA VAL A 26 -16.17 17.75 6.14
C VAL A 26 -14.94 18.63 6.32
N PHE A 27 -14.46 19.27 5.25
CA PHE A 27 -13.35 20.21 5.31
C PHE A 27 -13.61 21.36 6.29
N ALA A 28 -14.76 22.04 6.16
CA ALA A 28 -15.14 23.13 7.07
C ALA A 28 -15.25 22.66 8.54
N HIS A 29 -15.70 21.43 8.76
CA HIS A 29 -15.74 20.84 10.09
C HIS A 29 -14.33 20.57 10.66
N LEU A 30 -13.40 20.09 9.85
CA LEU A 30 -12.01 19.89 10.26
C LEU A 30 -11.30 21.23 10.53
N GLU A 31 -11.58 22.25 9.71
CA GLU A 31 -11.09 23.63 9.90
C GLU A 31 -11.63 24.27 11.18
N SER A 32 -12.84 23.89 11.61
CA SER A 32 -13.41 24.35 12.88
C SER A 32 -12.69 23.80 14.13
N GLY A 33 -11.70 22.92 13.97
CA GLY A 33 -10.87 22.39 15.06
C GLY A 33 -11.49 21.20 15.78
N CYS A 34 -12.12 20.27 15.05
CA CYS A 34 -12.66 19.07 15.67
C CYS A 34 -11.58 17.99 15.91
N ASP A 35 -10.95 18.03 17.09
CA ASP A 35 -9.87 17.11 17.48
C ASP A 35 -10.23 15.62 17.34
N ARG A 36 -11.49 15.27 17.62
CA ARG A 36 -11.97 13.87 17.50
C ARG A 36 -11.92 13.37 16.06
N CYS A 37 -12.38 14.17 15.10
CA CYS A 37 -12.38 13.79 13.70
C CYS A 37 -10.96 13.83 13.12
N GLN A 38 -10.10 14.77 13.59
CA GLN A 38 -8.69 14.80 13.23
C GLN A 38 -7.95 13.55 13.70
N LEU A 39 -8.17 13.10 14.94
CA LEU A 39 -7.54 11.90 15.48
C LEU A 39 -7.88 10.65 14.66
N VAL A 40 -9.13 10.52 14.20
CA VAL A 40 -9.53 9.41 13.33
C VAL A 40 -8.82 9.49 11.97
N LEU A 41 -8.72 10.69 11.38
CA LEU A 41 -7.99 10.92 10.14
C LEU A 41 -6.49 10.59 10.26
N ASP A 42 -5.87 10.96 11.37
CA ASP A 42 -4.47 10.66 11.66
C ASP A 42 -4.24 9.15 11.83
N GLU A 43 -5.17 8.45 12.48
CA GLU A 43 -5.13 6.99 12.62
C GLU A 43 -5.21 6.29 11.26
N GLU A 44 -6.18 6.67 10.42
CA GLU A 44 -6.38 6.08 9.09
C GLU A 44 -5.22 6.38 8.12
N SER A 45 -4.71 7.62 8.14
CA SER A 45 -3.54 7.99 7.33
C SER A 45 -2.27 7.26 7.79
N GLY A 46 -2.11 7.05 9.10
CA GLY A 46 -1.03 6.25 9.67
C GLY A 46 -1.11 4.79 9.24
N LEU A 47 -2.29 4.17 9.29
CA LEU A 47 -2.51 2.80 8.81
C LEU A 47 -2.21 2.67 7.32
N THR A 48 -2.70 3.61 6.51
CA THR A 48 -2.46 3.63 5.05
C THR A 48 -0.96 3.71 4.75
N GLU A 49 -0.21 4.52 5.50
CA GLU A 49 1.23 4.65 5.31
C GLU A 49 2.00 3.40 5.77
N ILE A 50 1.58 2.75 6.86
CA ILE A 50 2.16 1.47 7.31
C ILE A 50 1.92 0.39 6.23
N LEU A 51 0.70 0.30 5.70
CA LEU A 51 0.37 -0.64 4.63
C LEU A 51 1.15 -0.33 3.35
N ARG A 52 1.29 0.94 2.98
CA ARG A 52 2.11 1.36 1.84
C ARG A 52 3.58 0.95 2.02
N ARG A 53 4.14 1.11 3.22
CA ARG A 53 5.53 0.67 3.50
C ARG A 53 5.67 -0.83 3.49
N ALA A 54 4.71 -1.56 4.05
CA ALA A 54 4.70 -3.02 4.02
C ALA A 54 4.57 -3.55 2.58
N ALA A 55 3.67 -2.95 1.78
CA ALA A 55 3.52 -3.25 0.37
C ALA A 55 4.78 -2.91 -0.41
N ALA A 56 5.41 -1.75 -0.18
CA ALA A 56 6.69 -1.43 -0.82
C ALA A 56 7.79 -2.42 -0.43
N ALA A 57 7.81 -2.89 0.82
CA ALA A 57 8.76 -3.90 1.28
C ALA A 57 8.55 -5.27 0.62
N SER A 58 7.30 -5.67 0.34
CA SER A 58 6.96 -6.93 -0.33
C SER A 58 7.03 -6.85 -1.86
N GLU A 59 6.62 -5.74 -2.48
CA GLU A 59 6.77 -5.47 -3.92
C GLU A 59 8.23 -5.40 -4.36
N LEU A 60 9.13 -5.03 -3.44
CA LEU A 60 10.57 -5.11 -3.68
C LEU A 60 11.08 -6.54 -3.79
N GLU A 61 10.28 -7.59 -3.58
CA GLU A 61 10.59 -8.96 -4.04
C GLU A 61 10.31 -9.14 -5.54
N PHE A 62 10.74 -8.18 -6.37
CA PHE A 62 10.84 -8.42 -7.81
C PHE A 62 11.65 -9.70 -8.04
N PRO A 63 11.17 -10.62 -8.90
CA PRO A 63 11.91 -11.82 -9.26
C PRO A 63 13.35 -11.46 -9.61
N ALA A 64 14.33 -12.19 -9.08
CA ALA A 64 15.75 -11.83 -9.17
C ALA A 64 16.21 -11.52 -10.60
N MET A 65 15.57 -12.13 -11.60
CA MET A 65 15.79 -11.89 -13.02
C MET A 65 15.40 -10.47 -13.48
N VAL A 66 14.30 -9.89 -12.97
CA VAL A 66 13.86 -8.52 -13.29
C VAL A 66 14.83 -7.52 -12.70
N LYS A 67 15.21 -7.69 -11.42
CA LYS A 67 16.24 -6.86 -10.78
C LYS A 67 17.56 -6.92 -11.55
N ALA A 68 18.00 -8.11 -11.95
CA ALA A 68 19.21 -8.29 -12.73
C ALA A 68 19.12 -7.57 -14.08
N ARG A 69 18.01 -7.68 -14.82
CA ARG A 69 17.81 -6.95 -16.09
C ARG A 69 17.79 -5.44 -15.91
N VAL A 70 17.14 -4.92 -14.88
CA VAL A 70 17.10 -3.47 -14.61
C VAL A 70 18.50 -2.98 -14.23
N TRP A 71 19.21 -3.70 -13.37
CA TRP A 71 20.59 -3.37 -13.01
C TRP A 71 21.56 -3.47 -14.19
N ASP A 72 21.36 -4.44 -15.06
CA ASP A 72 22.16 -4.62 -16.26
C ASP A 72 21.89 -3.49 -17.27
N ALA A 73 20.62 -3.12 -17.46
CA ALA A 73 20.22 -1.98 -18.27
C ALA A 73 20.83 -0.67 -17.74
N VAL A 74 20.68 -0.38 -16.44
CA VAL A 74 21.24 0.85 -15.81
C VAL A 74 22.77 0.88 -15.87
N ARG A 75 23.46 -0.26 -15.71
CA ARG A 75 24.94 -0.31 -15.81
C ARG A 75 25.44 -0.19 -17.24
N HIS A 76 24.69 -0.71 -18.21
CA HIS A 76 25.04 -0.62 -19.64
C HIS A 76 24.54 0.66 -20.31
N GLU A 77 23.67 1.41 -19.64
CA GLU A 77 23.30 2.78 -20.00
C GLU A 77 24.50 3.69 -19.76
N ARG A 78 25.44 3.67 -20.72
CA ARG A 78 26.57 4.59 -20.73
C ARG A 78 25.98 6.00 -20.81
N PRO A 79 26.30 6.89 -19.85
CA PRO A 79 25.80 8.25 -19.90
C PRO A 79 26.21 8.85 -21.24
N SER A 80 25.20 9.27 -22.00
CA SER A 80 25.41 9.89 -23.31
C SER A 80 26.41 11.04 -23.14
N VAL A 81 27.28 11.24 -24.14
CA VAL A 81 28.20 12.39 -24.13
C VAL A 81 27.42 13.70 -24.00
N PHE A 82 26.17 13.72 -24.50
CA PHE A 82 25.22 14.81 -24.30
C PHE A 82 24.78 15.00 -22.84
N ASP A 83 24.57 13.92 -22.07
CA ASP A 83 24.24 14.01 -20.64
C ASP A 83 25.41 14.52 -19.81
N ARG A 84 26.65 14.20 -20.22
CA ARG A 84 27.87 14.70 -19.57
C ARG A 84 28.10 16.20 -19.84
N ILE A 85 27.68 16.70 -20.99
CA ILE A 85 27.67 18.14 -21.29
C ILE A 85 26.51 18.82 -20.56
N ARG A 86 25.31 18.22 -20.57
CA ARG A 86 24.13 18.73 -19.88
C ARG A 86 24.30 18.77 -18.36
N SER A 87 25.01 17.82 -17.75
CA SER A 87 25.27 17.84 -16.29
C SER A 87 26.23 18.95 -15.86
N ARG A 88 27.11 19.41 -16.76
CA ARG A 88 28.04 20.51 -16.48
C ARG A 88 27.39 21.90 -16.57
N TRP A 89 26.36 22.03 -17.42
CA TRP A 89 25.53 23.24 -17.53
C TRP A 89 24.24 23.15 -16.72
N GLY A 90 23.94 21.94 -16.23
CA GLY A 90 22.73 21.54 -15.53
C GLY A 90 22.43 22.38 -14.29
N PRO A 91 23.39 22.63 -13.37
CA PRO A 91 23.10 23.43 -12.18
C PRO A 91 22.71 24.87 -12.52
N ALA A 92 23.34 25.46 -13.54
CA ALA A 92 23.09 26.85 -13.95
C ALA A 92 21.70 27.05 -14.57
N ILE A 93 21.13 26.02 -15.19
CA ILE A 93 19.81 26.09 -15.87
C ILE A 93 18.72 25.41 -15.02
N ALA A 94 19.03 24.34 -14.29
CA ALA A 94 18.05 23.59 -13.50
C ALA A 94 17.55 24.38 -12.29
N VAL A 95 18.41 25.16 -11.63
CA VAL A 95 18.01 26.01 -10.50
C VAL A 95 16.96 27.05 -10.90
N PRO A 96 17.14 27.88 -11.95
CA PRO A 96 16.12 28.85 -12.34
C PRO A 96 14.85 28.19 -12.88
N VAL A 97 14.95 27.05 -13.57
CA VAL A 97 13.77 26.30 -14.04
C VAL A 97 13.00 25.71 -12.86
N ALA A 98 13.66 25.08 -11.90
CA ALA A 98 13.02 24.56 -10.69
C ALA A 98 12.38 25.67 -9.86
N ALA A 99 13.05 26.82 -9.72
CA ALA A 99 12.49 28.00 -9.06
C ALA A 99 11.26 28.54 -9.79
N ALA A 100 11.29 28.62 -11.12
CA ALA A 100 10.15 29.05 -11.93
C ALA A 100 8.96 28.09 -11.80
N VAL A 101 9.21 26.77 -11.79
CA VAL A 101 8.16 25.76 -11.58
C VAL A 101 7.60 25.84 -10.16
N ALA A 102 8.44 26.01 -9.14
CA ALA A 102 7.99 26.19 -7.76
C ALA A 102 7.14 27.45 -7.58
N LEU A 103 7.54 28.57 -8.20
CA LEU A 103 6.74 29.80 -8.24
C LEU A 103 5.43 29.60 -9.00
N ALA A 104 5.45 28.94 -10.16
CA ALA A 104 4.25 28.64 -10.92
C ALA A 104 3.29 27.72 -10.16
N ALA A 105 3.78 26.73 -9.40
CA ALA A 105 2.96 25.89 -8.55
C ALA A 105 2.38 26.68 -7.35
N TYR A 106 3.21 27.50 -6.70
CA TYR A 106 2.79 28.31 -5.55
C TYR A 106 1.73 29.36 -5.94
N PHE A 107 1.87 30.01 -7.09
CA PHE A 107 0.96 31.06 -7.55
C PHE A 107 -0.15 30.57 -8.51
N GLY A 108 0.00 29.41 -9.15
CA GLY A 108 -0.96 28.85 -10.12
C GLY A 108 -2.01 27.94 -9.50
N THR A 109 -1.82 27.47 -8.26
CA THR A 109 -2.78 26.64 -7.53
C THR A 109 -4.17 27.25 -7.32
N PRO A 110 -4.36 28.57 -7.11
CA PRO A 110 -5.72 29.13 -7.03
C PRO A 110 -6.42 29.26 -8.40
N VAL A 111 -5.68 29.28 -9.52
CA VAL A 111 -6.26 29.49 -10.86
C VAL A 111 -6.70 28.18 -11.53
N LEU A 112 -6.08 27.06 -11.19
CA LEU A 112 -6.36 25.75 -11.82
C LEU A 112 -7.44 24.91 -11.11
N ARG A 113 -7.92 25.31 -9.92
CA ARG A 113 -9.06 24.63 -9.26
C ARG A 113 -10.42 24.81 -9.99
N GLY A 114 -10.48 25.54 -11.10
CA GLY A 114 -11.70 25.78 -11.89
C GLY A 114 -11.88 24.91 -13.13
N GLY A 115 -10.93 24.04 -13.47
CA GLY A 115 -10.99 23.23 -14.69
C GLY A 115 -11.26 21.75 -14.39
N ASN A 116 -12.49 21.29 -14.61
CA ASN A 116 -12.82 19.88 -14.80
C ASN A 116 -12.05 19.33 -16.01
N THR A 117 -10.79 18.94 -15.85
CA THR A 117 -10.20 17.95 -16.76
C THR A 117 -10.65 16.60 -16.26
N ALA A 118 -11.69 16.06 -16.90
CA ALA A 118 -11.96 14.64 -16.83
C ALA A 118 -10.64 13.93 -17.22
N SER A 119 -10.00 13.28 -16.25
CA SER A 119 -8.98 12.28 -16.56
C SER A 119 -9.71 11.18 -17.31
N GLY A 120 -9.73 11.28 -18.63
CA GLY A 120 -10.13 10.19 -19.50
C GLY A 120 -9.10 9.09 -19.32
N ILE A 121 -9.24 8.29 -18.27
CA ILE A 121 -8.51 7.05 -18.10
C ILE A 121 -8.78 6.27 -19.38
N THR A 122 -7.75 6.14 -20.20
CA THR A 122 -7.85 5.50 -21.50
C THR A 122 -8.39 4.08 -21.28
N ALA A 123 -9.34 3.64 -22.09
CA ALA A 123 -9.93 2.30 -21.98
C ALA A 123 -8.86 1.18 -22.01
N SER A 124 -7.66 1.46 -22.54
CA SER A 124 -6.50 0.58 -22.46
C SER A 124 -6.05 0.29 -21.03
N TYR A 125 -6.16 1.25 -20.10
CA TYR A 125 -5.80 1.07 -18.70
C TYR A 125 -6.72 0.05 -18.01
N TYR A 126 -8.04 0.14 -18.25
CA TYR A 126 -9.00 -0.85 -17.72
C TYR A 126 -8.81 -2.26 -18.30
N LEU A 127 -8.31 -2.36 -19.54
CA LEU A 127 -7.99 -3.66 -20.15
C LEU A 127 -6.71 -4.27 -19.57
N ASP A 128 -5.67 -3.46 -19.32
CA ASP A 128 -4.44 -3.91 -18.68
C ASP A 128 -4.67 -4.32 -17.22
N GLU A 129 -5.49 -3.57 -16.48
CA GLU A 129 -5.83 -3.88 -15.09
C GLU A 129 -6.64 -5.18 -14.97
N HIS A 130 -7.64 -5.39 -15.85
CA HIS A 130 -8.38 -6.66 -15.88
C HIS A 130 -7.50 -7.86 -16.27
N ASN A 131 -6.51 -7.66 -17.15
CA ASN A 131 -5.59 -8.72 -17.54
C ASN A 131 -4.63 -9.08 -16.39
N ALA A 132 -4.17 -8.08 -15.64
CA ALA A 132 -3.35 -8.28 -14.45
C ALA A 132 -4.11 -9.04 -13.34
N GLU A 133 -5.37 -8.69 -13.08
CA GLU A 133 -6.23 -9.41 -12.11
C GLU A 133 -6.52 -10.86 -12.57
N ALA A 134 -6.74 -11.07 -13.87
CA ALA A 134 -6.98 -12.41 -14.42
C ALA A 134 -5.77 -13.34 -14.26
N MET A 135 -4.54 -12.81 -14.34
CA MET A 135 -3.31 -13.58 -14.14
C MET A 135 -3.05 -13.96 -12.68
N GLN A 136 -3.59 -13.19 -11.73
CA GLN A 136 -3.39 -13.43 -10.30
C GLN A 136 -4.47 -14.32 -9.68
N ASN A 137 -5.52 -14.70 -10.43
CA ASN A 137 -6.57 -15.57 -9.93
C ASN A 137 -6.14 -17.06 -10.02
N PRO A 138 -5.86 -17.73 -8.88
CA PRO A 138 -5.47 -19.15 -8.86
C PRO A 138 -6.61 -20.11 -9.28
N LEU A 139 -7.83 -19.59 -9.51
CA LEU A 139 -9.01 -20.33 -9.94
C LEU A 139 -9.47 -19.93 -11.36
N GLY A 140 -8.61 -19.26 -12.15
CA GLY A 140 -8.96 -18.76 -13.47
C GLY A 140 -9.30 -19.85 -14.51
N PRO A 141 -10.06 -19.52 -15.57
CA PRO A 141 -10.64 -20.47 -16.52
C PRO A 141 -9.64 -21.27 -17.38
N ASN A 142 -8.33 -21.01 -17.27
CA ASN A 142 -7.27 -21.74 -17.96
C ASN A 142 -6.32 -22.51 -17.01
N VAL A 143 -6.61 -22.55 -15.72
CA VAL A 143 -5.87 -23.38 -14.76
C VAL A 143 -6.63 -24.69 -14.63
N GLY A 144 -6.11 -25.76 -15.25
CA GLY A 144 -6.61 -27.12 -15.01
C GLY A 144 -6.61 -27.40 -13.50
N PRO A 145 -7.57 -28.19 -12.98
CA PRO A 145 -7.74 -28.37 -11.54
C PRO A 145 -6.40 -28.77 -10.94
N ALA A 146 -5.94 -28.02 -9.94
CA ALA A 146 -4.82 -28.44 -9.13
C ALA A 146 -5.18 -29.82 -8.57
N VAL A 147 -4.59 -30.86 -9.18
CA VAL A 147 -4.68 -32.22 -8.67
C VAL A 147 -4.03 -32.16 -7.30
N TYR A 148 -4.85 -32.23 -6.26
CA TYR A 148 -4.40 -32.49 -4.91
C TYR A 148 -3.65 -33.83 -4.99
N SER A 149 -2.32 -33.80 -4.97
CA SER A 149 -1.55 -34.99 -4.66
C SER A 149 -1.69 -35.18 -3.15
N PRO A 150 -2.51 -36.13 -2.66
CA PRO A 150 -2.39 -36.51 -1.26
C PRO A 150 -0.97 -37.03 -1.09
N ASP A 151 -0.17 -36.32 -0.29
CA ASP A 151 1.11 -36.84 0.18
C ASP A 151 0.86 -38.24 0.72
N THR A 152 1.46 -39.21 0.04
CA THR A 152 1.45 -40.60 0.44
C THR A 152 2.00 -40.71 1.85
N ALA A 153 1.09 -40.97 2.79
CA ALA A 153 1.25 -41.76 4.00
C ALA A 153 2.72 -42.11 4.35
N THR A 154 3.33 -41.28 5.20
CA THR A 154 4.22 -41.81 6.24
C THR A 154 3.49 -41.65 7.57
N SER A 155 3.01 -42.78 8.09
CA SER A 155 2.24 -42.86 9.32
C SER A 155 3.10 -42.43 10.51
N SER A 156 2.84 -41.24 11.02
CA SER A 156 3.18 -40.87 12.40
C SER A 156 1.87 -40.49 13.08
N ASN A 157 1.30 -41.46 13.78
CA ASN A 157 0.02 -41.39 14.49
C ASN A 157 -0.07 -40.13 15.37
N SER A 158 -0.67 -39.07 14.85
CA SER A 158 -1.13 -37.92 15.65
C SER A 158 -2.61 -38.10 15.92
N THR A 159 -2.93 -38.90 16.92
CA THR A 159 -4.27 -38.94 17.49
C THR A 159 -4.43 -37.79 18.46
N ALA A 160 -5.50 -37.00 18.31
CA ALA A 160 -5.90 -35.88 19.17
C ALA A 160 -6.00 -36.21 20.68
N ALA A 161 -5.84 -37.48 21.08
CA ALA A 161 -5.66 -37.92 22.45
C ALA A 161 -4.35 -37.42 23.11
N SER A 162 -3.31 -37.07 22.35
CA SER A 162 -2.02 -36.65 22.92
C SER A 162 -1.99 -35.25 23.52
N TYR A 163 -3.03 -34.43 23.27
CA TYR A 163 -3.11 -33.07 23.79
C TYR A 163 -3.86 -32.96 25.13
N ILE A 164 -4.53 -34.04 25.57
CA ILE A 164 -5.33 -34.01 26.81
C ILE A 164 -4.55 -34.56 28.01
N ASP A 165 -3.53 -35.40 27.81
CA ASP A 165 -2.84 -36.11 28.92
C ASP A 165 -1.64 -35.34 29.52
N THR A 166 -1.15 -34.28 28.89
CA THR A 166 0.03 -33.52 29.38
C THR A 166 -0.32 -32.31 30.24
N ALA A 167 -1.58 -31.89 30.30
CA ALA A 167 -2.00 -30.75 31.11
C ALA A 167 -2.32 -31.12 32.58
N ASP A 168 -2.70 -32.37 32.87
CA ASP A 168 -3.07 -32.81 34.23
C ASP A 168 -1.93 -33.48 35.01
N ALA A 169 -0.83 -33.88 34.36
CA ALA A 169 0.30 -34.51 35.07
C ALA A 169 1.22 -33.50 35.78
N ALA A 170 1.25 -32.23 35.35
CA ALA A 170 2.15 -31.21 35.90
C ALA A 170 1.64 -30.55 37.21
N THR A 171 0.37 -30.70 37.55
CA THR A 171 -0.27 -30.04 38.70
C THR A 171 -0.34 -30.92 39.95
N LEU A 172 -0.07 -32.23 39.87
CA LEU A 172 -0.14 -33.14 41.02
C LEU A 172 1.23 -33.48 41.65
N ASP A 173 2.34 -33.32 40.94
CA ASP A 173 3.69 -33.65 41.48
C ASP A 173 4.29 -32.54 42.37
N SER A 174 3.63 -31.38 42.47
CA SER A 174 4.08 -30.25 43.31
C SER A 174 3.47 -30.23 44.72
N ALA A 175 2.57 -31.17 45.06
CA ALA A 175 1.84 -31.16 46.32
C ALA A 175 2.43 -32.05 47.44
N ASP A 176 3.28 -33.03 47.13
CA ASP A 176 3.78 -34.01 48.11
C ASP A 176 5.18 -33.72 48.68
N GLY A 177 5.82 -32.61 48.30
CA GLY A 177 7.16 -32.23 48.76
C GLY A 177 7.24 -31.42 50.07
N ALA A 178 6.11 -31.06 50.69
CA ALA A 178 6.07 -30.07 51.79
C ALA A 178 5.88 -30.66 53.21
N LEU A 179 6.07 -31.97 53.40
CA LEU A 179 6.04 -32.59 54.74
C LEU A 179 7.17 -33.61 54.90
N ARG A 180 8.38 -33.13 55.23
CA ARG A 180 9.37 -33.85 56.05
C ARG A 180 10.44 -32.91 56.59
#